data_AF-A0A662DSU5-F1
#
_entry.id   AF-A0A662DSU5-F1
#
_cell.length_a   1.000
_cell.length_b   1.000
_cell.length_c   1.000
_cell.angle_alpha   90.00
_cell.angle_beta   90.00
_cell.angle_gamma   90.00
#
_symmetry.space_group_name_H-M   'P 1'
#
loop_
_entity.id
_entity.type
_entity.pdbx_description
1 polymer ?
#
loop_
_entity_poly.entity_id
_entity_poly.type
_entity_poly.pdbx_seq_one_letter_code
_entity_poly.pdbx_strand_id
1 'polypeptide(L)'
;MATVMDGRTTLVIAHRPGTIALADTVVLLDEGRVLASGPHQELLASEPRYREVLAAMDAVDDLERADANTDTDSSSATPVGGD
;
A
#
# COMPACT_ATOMS: atom_id res chain seq x y z
N MET A 1 -9.52 -10.32 5.00
CA MET A 1 -8.34 -10.75 5.79
C MET A 1 -8.76 -11.60 7.00
N ALA A 2 -9.64 -11.06 7.86
CA ALA A 2 -10.00 -11.65 9.15
C ALA A 2 -10.39 -13.15 9.13
N THR A 3 -11.22 -13.60 8.19
CA THR A 3 -11.74 -14.99 8.18
C THR A 3 -10.68 -16.06 7.90
N VAL A 4 -9.60 -15.72 7.18
CA VAL A 4 -8.50 -16.66 6.91
C VAL A 4 -7.46 -16.64 8.02
N MET A 5 -7.31 -15.51 8.71
CA MET A 5 -6.29 -15.32 9.75
C MET A 5 -6.77 -15.72 11.15
N ASP A 6 -8.09 -15.91 11.33
CA ASP A 6 -8.67 -16.33 12.60
C ASP A 6 -8.06 -17.63 13.13
N GLY A 7 -7.68 -17.63 14.42
CA GLY A 7 -7.04 -18.74 15.11
C GLY A 7 -5.61 -19.08 14.66
N ARG A 8 -4.96 -18.24 13.82
CA ARG A 8 -3.62 -18.49 13.27
C ARG A 8 -2.71 -17.28 13.45
N THR A 9 -1.48 -17.52 13.90
CA THR A 9 -0.43 -16.49 13.84
C THR A 9 -0.08 -16.25 12.38
N THR A 10 -0.35 -15.04 11.91
CA THR A 10 -0.11 -14.65 10.51
C THR A 10 0.91 -13.53 10.45
N LEU A 11 2.00 -13.75 9.72
CA LEU A 11 3.00 -12.73 9.41
C LEU A 11 2.82 -12.26 7.97
N VAL A 12 2.67 -10.96 7.78
CA VAL A 12 2.51 -10.35 6.45
C VAL A 12 3.62 -9.33 6.23
N ILE A 13 4.34 -9.45 5.12
CA ILE A 13 5.23 -8.39 4.61
C ILE A 13 4.39 -7.56 3.64
N ALA A 14 4.09 -6.32 4.01
CA ALA A 14 3.19 -5.47 3.26
C ALA A 14 3.91 -4.20 2.79
N HIS A 15 3.66 -3.83 1.52
CA HIS A 15 4.11 -2.57 0.92
C HIS A 15 3.02 -1.51 0.87
N ARG A 16 1.79 -1.87 1.27
CA ARG A 16 0.62 -0.99 1.21
C ARG A 16 0.16 -0.55 2.60
N PRO A 17 -0.01 0.76 2.84
CA PRO A 17 -0.46 1.28 4.13
C PRO A 17 -1.80 0.68 4.58
N GLY A 18 -2.75 0.50 3.65
CA GLY A 18 -4.05 -0.11 3.95
C GLY A 18 -3.96 -1.55 4.48
N THR A 19 -2.95 -2.32 4.07
CA THR A 19 -2.72 -3.68 4.61
C THR A 19 -2.03 -3.63 5.96
N ILE A 20 -1.08 -2.72 6.14
CA ILE A 20 -0.36 -2.50 7.40
C ILE A 20 -1.33 -2.07 8.51
N ALA A 21 -2.29 -1.20 8.19
CA ALA A 21 -3.30 -0.71 9.13
C ALA A 21 -4.27 -1.78 9.65
N LEU A 22 -4.38 -2.93 8.96
CA LEU A 22 -5.20 -4.07 9.40
C LEU A 22 -4.48 -5.02 10.35
N ALA A 23 -3.17 -4.84 10.56
CA ALA A 23 -2.39 -5.71 11.42
C ALA A 23 -2.61 -5.38 12.89
N ASP A 24 -2.72 -6.41 13.73
CA ASP A 24 -2.79 -6.26 15.19
C ASP A 24 -1.49 -5.66 15.75
N THR A 25 -0.36 -5.95 15.11
CA THR A 25 0.97 -5.42 15.46
C THR A 25 1.78 -5.22 14.20
N VAL A 26 2.48 -4.09 14.13
CA VAL A 26 3.39 -3.72 13.05
C VAL A 26 4.81 -3.74 13.60
N VAL A 27 5.75 -4.22 12.79
CA VAL A 27 7.18 -4.20 13.09
C VAL A 27 7.90 -3.44 11.98
N LEU A 28 8.55 -2.35 12.34
CA LEU A 28 9.40 -1.58 11.44
C LEU A 28 10.82 -2.14 11.47
N LEU A 29 11.29 -2.58 10.31
CA LEU A 29 12.66 -3.07 10.11
C LEU A 29 13.48 -2.00 9.39
N ASP A 30 14.68 -1.73 9.90
CA ASP A 30 15.67 -0.88 9.25
C ASP A 30 17.05 -1.55 9.36
N GLU A 31 17.77 -1.66 8.24
CA GLU A 31 19.09 -2.30 8.15
C GLU A 31 19.20 -3.68 8.85
N GLY A 32 18.16 -4.51 8.77
CA GLY A 32 18.12 -5.83 9.40
C GLY A 32 17.88 -5.83 10.91
N ARG A 33 17.47 -4.69 11.48
CA ARG A 33 17.13 -4.54 12.90
C ARG A 33 15.68 -4.10 13.07
N VAL A 34 15.04 -4.54 14.15
CA VAL A 34 13.74 -4.02 14.55
C VAL A 34 13.95 -2.64 15.17
N LEU A 35 13.46 -1.61 14.48
CA LEU A 35 13.54 -0.23 14.93
C LEU A 35 12.37 0.13 15.85
N ALA A 36 11.17 -0.37 15.52
CA ALA A 36 9.97 -0.15 16.32
C ALA A 36 8.97 -1.29 16.15
N SER A 37 8.16 -1.54 17.17
CA SER A 37 7.09 -2.54 17.11
C SER A 37 5.90 -2.14 17.98
N GLY A 38 4.69 -2.29 17.47
CA GLY A 38 3.48 -1.98 18.21
C GLY A 38 2.25 -1.84 17.31
N PRO A 39 1.09 -1.49 17.87
CA PRO A 39 -0.10 -1.17 17.10
C PRO A 39 0.17 -0.03 16.11
N HIS A 40 -0.44 -0.11 14.92
CA HIS A 40 -0.27 0.92 13.88
C HIS A 40 -0.49 2.35 14.40
N GLN A 41 -1.54 2.57 15.19
CA GLN A 41 -1.88 3.88 15.73
C GLN A 41 -0.85 4.41 16.73
N GLU A 42 -0.26 3.54 17.55
CA GLU A 42 0.76 3.93 18.53
C GLU A 42 2.04 4.33 17.81
N LEU A 43 2.50 3.51 16.85
CA LEU A 43 3.68 3.82 16.05
C LEU A 43 3.49 5.09 15.23
N LEU A 44 2.29 5.34 14.72
CA LEU A 44 1.97 6.57 14.00
C LEU A 44 2.10 7.81 14.89
N ALA A 45 1.71 7.69 16.17
CA ALA A 45 1.76 8.79 17.11
C ALA A 45 3.18 9.02 17.68
N SER A 46 3.91 7.94 17.98
CA SER A 46 5.20 8.03 18.67
C SER A 46 6.39 8.07 17.73
N GLU A 47 6.38 7.34 16.62
CA GLU A 47 7.58 7.09 15.82
C GLU A 47 7.65 7.93 14.54
N PRO A 48 8.57 8.92 14.46
CA PRO A 48 8.75 9.73 13.26
C PRO A 48 9.17 8.91 12.05
N ARG A 49 10.07 7.94 12.26
CA ARG A 49 10.58 7.09 11.17
C ARG A 49 9.49 6.24 10.54
N TYR A 50 8.55 5.76 11.35
CA TYR A 50 7.40 5.01 10.86
C TYR A 50 6.50 5.87 9.96
N ARG A 51 6.25 7.13 10.36
CA ARG A 51 5.50 8.10 9.55
C ARG A 51 6.19 8.42 8.22
N GLU A 52 7.51 8.61 8.22
CA GLU A 52 8.29 8.85 7.00
C GLU A 52 8.15 7.70 6.00
N VAL A 53 8.27 6.46 6.48
CA VAL A 53 8.16 5.26 5.62
C VAL A 53 6.74 5.13 5.06
N LEU A 54 5.71 5.33 5.86
CA LEU A 54 4.31 5.29 5.38
C LEU A 54 4.03 6.35 4.32
N ALA A 55 4.47 7.59 4.54
CA ALA A 55 4.28 8.68 3.58
C ALA A 55 5.01 8.40 2.25
N ALA A 56 6.20 7.78 2.31
CA ALA A 56 6.90 7.35 1.12
C ALA A 56 6.12 6.26 0.37
N MET A 57 5.54 5.28 1.09
CA MET A 57 4.74 4.19 0.50
C MET A 57 3.49 4.70 -0.23
N ASP A 58 2.77 5.66 0.35
CA ASP A 58 1.61 6.30 -0.29
C ASP A 58 2.00 6.98 -1.61
N ALA A 59 3.11 7.72 -1.63
CA ALA A 59 3.57 8.40 -2.83
C ALA A 59 3.93 7.45 -3.99
N VAL A 60 4.47 6.26 -3.68
CA VAL A 60 4.77 5.25 -4.73
C VAL A 60 3.49 4.65 -5.30
N ASP A 61 2.50 4.38 -4.45
CA ASP A 61 1.21 3.81 -4.87
C ASP A 61 0.42 4.80 -5.76
N ASP A 62 0.51 6.10 -5.47
CA ASP A 62 -0.04 7.17 -6.33
C ASP A 62 0.64 7.25 -7.71
N LEU A 63 1.97 7.08 -7.74
CA LEU A 63 2.75 7.04 -8.99
C LEU A 63 2.38 5.83 -9.85
N GLU A 64 2.31 4.63 -9.27
CA GLU A 64 1.92 3.41 -10.00
C GLU A 64 0.50 3.51 -10.60
N ARG A 65 -0.42 4.19 -9.90
CA ARG A 65 -1.77 4.44 -10.39
C ARG A 65 -1.83 5.42 -11.55
N ALA A 66 -0.92 6.40 -11.61
CA ALA A 66 -0.85 7.38 -12.67
C ALA A 66 -0.37 6.76 -14.00
N ASP A 67 0.63 5.88 -13.95
CA ASP A 67 1.15 5.18 -15.13
C ASP A 67 0.13 4.19 -15.71
N ALA A 68 -0.67 3.53 -14.88
CA ALA A 68 -1.70 2.58 -15.31
C ALA A 68 -2.87 3.21 -16.11
N ASN A 69 -2.96 4.54 -16.20
CA ASN A 69 -4.07 5.25 -16.83
C ASN A 69 -3.75 5.80 -18.25
N THR A 70 -2.63 5.40 -18.87
CA THR A 70 -2.19 5.92 -20.19
C THR A 70 -2.51 5.04 -21.41
N ASP A 71 -3.17 3.89 -21.25
CA ASP A 71 -3.45 2.95 -22.37
C ASP A 71 -4.91 2.94 -22.87
N THR A 72 -5.71 4.00 -22.69
CA THR A 72 -7.08 4.03 -23.23
C THR A 72 -7.46 5.38 -23.81
N ASP A 73 -6.85 5.76 -24.93
CA ASP A 73 -7.57 6.44 -26.02
C ASP A 73 -6.88 6.22 -27.36
N SER A 74 -7.05 5.03 -27.94
CA SER A 74 -6.78 4.79 -29.35
C SER A 74 -7.64 3.64 -29.84
N SER A 75 -8.94 3.91 -30.05
CA SER A 75 -9.70 3.30 -31.15
C SER A 75 -11.15 3.77 -31.14
N SER A 76 -11.49 4.71 -32.01
CA SER A 76 -12.58 4.50 -32.98
C SER A 76 -12.50 5.52 -34.11
N ALA A 77 -11.62 5.23 -35.08
CA ALA A 77 -11.88 5.65 -36.44
C ALA A 77 -12.92 4.69 -37.04
N THR A 78 -14.09 5.21 -37.39
CA THR A 78 -14.87 4.63 -38.48
C THR A 78 -15.45 5.77 -39.30
N PRO A 79 -15.00 6.00 -40.55
CA PRO A 79 -15.72 6.85 -41.48
C PRO A 79 -16.85 6.01 -42.06
N VAL A 80 -18.10 6.32 -41.70
CA VAL A 80 -19.27 5.78 -42.40
C VAL A 80 -19.72 6.81 -43.43
N GLY A 81 -19.63 6.43 -44.70
CA GLY A 81 -20.18 7.19 -45.81
C GLY A 81 -21.67 6.92 -46.03
N GLY A 82 -22.31 7.84 -46.74
CA GLY A 82 -23.69 7.81 -47.24
C GLY A 82 -24.26 9.23 -47.21
N ASP A 83 -24.84 9.80 -48.27
CA ASP A 83 -25.29 9.33 -49.59
C ASP A 83 -24.86 10.30 -50.73
#